data_AF-Q2B8V3-F1
#
_entry.id   AF-Q2B8V3-F1
#
_cell.length_a   1.000
_cell.length_b   1.000
_cell.length_c   1.000
_cell.angle_alpha   90.00
_cell.angle_beta   90.00
_cell.angle_gamma   90.00
#
_symmetry.space_group_name_H-M   'P 1'
#
loop_
_entity.id
_entity.type
_entity.pdbx_description
1 polymer ?
#
loop_
_entity_poly.entity_id
_entity_poly.type
_entity_poly.pdbx_seq_one_letter_code
_entity_poly.pdbx_strand_id
1 'polypeptide(L)' 'MVNFQKLKSRKAKPKSIDPTEIFRRLPKPEGINDLYTSQTEILQKWFARRNEKDIVLKLHTGGGKTLVGLLMAKSTQ' A
#
# COMPACT_ATOMS: atom_id res chain seq x y z
N MET A 1 18.57 -1.08 30.83
CA MET A 1 18.01 0.22 30.38
C MET A 1 18.08 0.28 28.86
N VAL A 2 16.97 0.53 28.16
CA VAL A 2 16.94 0.61 26.69
C VAL A 2 17.64 1.89 26.23
N ASN A 3 18.61 1.79 25.31
CA ASN A 3 19.37 2.93 24.81
C ASN A 3 18.69 3.54 23.57
N PHE A 4 17.99 4.67 23.76
CA PHE A 4 17.25 5.38 22.71
C PHE A 4 18.14 6.18 21.73
N GLN A 5 19.46 6.32 22.00
CA GLN A 5 20.35 7.02 21.06
C GLN A 5 20.47 6.27 19.72
N LYS A 6 20.33 4.94 19.71
CA LYS A 6 20.32 4.12 18.48
C LYS A 6 19.11 4.38 17.56
N LEU A 7 18.06 5.06 18.06
CA LEU A 7 16.88 5.41 17.26
C LEU A 7 17.07 6.71 16.47
N LYS A 8 18.04 7.55 16.85
CA LYS A 8 18.27 8.88 16.23
C LYS A 8 18.95 8.78 14.86
N SER A 9 19.62 7.67 14.54
CA SER A 9 20.32 7.47 13.27
C SER A 9 19.51 6.68 12.23
N ARG A 10 18.18 6.87 12.19
CA ARG A 10 17.34 6.17 11.21
C ARG A 10 17.54 6.82 9.84
N LYS A 11 18.46 6.26 9.04
CA LYS A 11 18.50 6.52 7.58
C LYS A 11 17.09 6.34 7.03
N ALA A 12 16.64 7.27 6.19
CA ALA A 12 15.33 7.17 5.55
C ALA A 12 15.23 5.80 4.87
N LYS A 13 14.24 4.99 5.26
CA LYS A 13 14.00 3.71 4.59
C LYS A 13 13.70 4.01 3.12
N PRO A 14 14.20 3.19 2.17
CA PRO A 14 13.83 3.34 0.78
C PRO A 14 12.30 3.32 0.65
N LYS A 15 11.77 4.14 -0.25
CA LYS A 15 10.35 4.14 -0.58
C LYS A 15 9.98 2.71 -1.02
N SER A 16 8.98 2.15 -0.37
CA SER A 16 8.49 0.83 -0.76
C SER A 16 7.64 0.99 -2.00
N ILE A 17 7.80 0.07 -2.96
CA ILE A 17 6.88 -0.06 -4.08
C ILE A 17 5.73 -1.02 -3.76
N ASP A 18 5.80 -1.81 -2.69
CA ASP A 18 4.70 -2.69 -2.29
C ASP A 18 3.48 -1.83 -1.87
N PRO A 19 2.32 -1.98 -2.54
CA PRO A 19 1.14 -1.14 -2.28
C PRO A 19 0.59 -1.30 -0.86
N THR A 20 0.72 -2.48 -0.24
CA THR A 20 0.27 -2.71 1.15
C THR A 20 1.20 -2.01 2.14
N GLU A 21 2.51 -2.00 1.86
CA GLU A 21 3.48 -1.26 2.67
C GLU A 21 3.36 0.26 2.46
N ILE A 22 3.03 0.71 1.25
CA ILE A 22 2.70 2.12 0.97
C ILE A 22 1.52 2.56 1.85
N PHE A 23 0.41 1.81 1.82
CA PHE A 23 -0.75 2.09 2.67
C PHE A 23 -0.37 2.12 4.16
N ARG A 24 0.40 1.13 4.63
CA ARG A 24 0.84 1.04 6.03
C ARG A 24 1.69 2.23 6.45
N ARG A 25 2.48 2.82 5.56
CA ARG A 25 3.35 3.97 5.86
C ARG A 25 2.64 5.32 5.78
N LEU A 26 1.59 5.43 4.97
CA LEU A 26 0.86 6.69 4.82
C LEU A 26 0.09 7.04 6.11
N PRO A 27 -0.02 8.33 6.46
CA PRO A 27 -0.98 8.76 7.47
C PRO A 27 -2.39 8.42 6.98
N LYS A 28 -3.23 7.89 7.88
CA LYS A 28 -4.60 7.52 7.53
C LYS A 28 -5.56 8.61 8.00
N PRO A 29 -6.57 8.95 7.19
CA PRO A 29 -7.65 9.80 7.65
C PRO A 29 -8.49 9.06 8.70
N GLU A 30 -9.29 9.81 9.44
CA GLU A 30 -10.25 9.26 10.40
C GLU A 30 -11.21 8.28 9.70
N GLY A 31 -11.48 7.14 10.33
CA GLY A 31 -12.36 6.10 9.79
C GLY A 31 -11.69 5.10 8.84
N ILE A 32 -10.40 5.28 8.48
CA ILE A 32 -9.64 4.29 7.70
C ILE A 32 -8.51 3.72 8.55
N ASN A 33 -8.72 2.52 9.10
CA ASN A 33 -7.70 1.87 9.93
C ASN A 33 -6.85 0.88 9.14
N ASP A 34 -7.49 0.10 8.27
CA ASP A 34 -6.82 -0.93 7.48
C ASP A 34 -7.47 -1.10 6.09
N LEU A 35 -6.79 -1.86 5.23
CA LEU A 35 -7.37 -2.37 4.00
C LEU A 35 -8.32 -3.53 4.32
N TYR A 36 -9.43 -3.61 3.58
CA TYR A 36 -10.25 -4.81 3.60
C TYR A 36 -9.47 -5.98 2.97
N THR A 37 -9.76 -7.20 3.40
CA THR A 37 -9.11 -8.42 2.87
C THR A 37 -9.16 -8.49 1.35
N SER A 38 -10.30 -8.16 0.74
CA SER A 38 -10.48 -8.14 -0.71
C SER A 38 -9.59 -7.11 -1.42
N GLN A 39 -9.33 -5.95 -0.80
CA GLN A 39 -8.43 -4.95 -1.34
C GLN A 39 -6.98 -5.44 -1.29
N THR A 40 -6.58 -6.02 -0.15
CA THR A 40 -5.24 -6.59 0.03
C THR A 40 -4.96 -7.71 -0.97
N GLU A 41 -5.90 -8.66 -1.14
CA GLU A 41 -5.75 -9.74 -2.11
C GLU A 41 -5.61 -9.23 -3.56
N ILE A 42 -6.41 -8.22 -3.93
CA ILE A 42 -6.34 -7.63 -5.27
C ILE A 42 -5.00 -6.93 -5.48
N LEU A 43 -4.53 -6.15 -4.50
CA LEU A 43 -3.24 -5.48 -4.57
C LEU A 43 -2.09 -6.48 -4.65
N GLN A 44 -2.14 -7.60 -3.91
CA GLN A 44 -1.13 -8.66 -4.00
C GLN A 44 -1.12 -9.34 -5.37
N LYS A 45 -2.29 -9.72 -5.89
CA LYS A 45 -2.43 -10.33 -7.23
C LYS A 45 -1.97 -9.40 -8.33
N TRP A 46 -2.34 -8.12 -8.25
CA TRP A 46 -1.88 -7.10 -9.19
C TRP A 46 -0.37 -6.88 -9.08
N PHE A 47 0.19 -6.78 -7.86
CA PHE A 47 1.61 -6.48 -7.66
C PHE A 47 2.51 -7.56 -8.27
N ALA A 48 2.11 -8.84 -8.20
CA ALA A 48 2.78 -9.94 -8.87
C ALA A 48 2.78 -9.83 -10.41
N ARG A 49 1.80 -9.10 -10.98
CA ARG A 49 1.56 -8.92 -12.42
C ARG A 49 1.81 -7.48 -12.88
N ARG A 50 2.37 -6.61 -12.03
CA ARG A 50 2.40 -5.14 -12.22
C ARG A 50 3.11 -4.64 -13.48
N ASN A 51 3.89 -5.51 -14.14
CA ASN A 51 4.60 -5.20 -15.37
C ASN A 51 3.78 -5.54 -16.63
N GLU A 52 2.61 -6.17 -16.48
CA GLU A 52 1.66 -6.35 -17.58
C GLU A 52 1.05 -5.00 -17.95
N LYS A 53 0.98 -4.73 -19.25
CA LYS A 53 0.49 -3.46 -19.79
C LYS A 53 -0.98 -3.23 -19.44
N ASP A 54 -1.81 -4.25 -19.63
CA ASP A 54 -3.26 -4.17 -19.51
C ASP A 54 -3.76 -5.21 -18.49
N ILE A 55 -4.40 -4.74 -17.41
CA ILE A 55 -4.98 -5.60 -16.37
C ILE A 55 -6.41 -5.16 -16.09
N VAL A 56 -7.33 -6.12 -16.03
CA VAL A 56 -8.71 -5.89 -15.58
C VAL A 56 -8.83 -6.19 -14.09
N LEU A 57 -9.31 -5.21 -13.33
CA LEU A 57 -9.62 -5.36 -11.90
C LEU A 57 -11.13 -5.45 -11.70
N LYS A 58 -11.57 -6.38 -10.85
CA LYS A 58 -12.97 -6.55 -10.49
C LYS A 58 -13.17 -6.32 -8.99
N LEU A 59 -13.93 -5.29 -8.65
CA LEU A 59 -14.33 -4.97 -7.27
C LEU A 59 -15.80 -4.57 -7.22
N HIS A 60 -16.52 -5.03 -6.19
CA HIS A 60 -17.89 -4.63 -5.92
C HIS A 60 -18.01 -3.11 -5.70
N THR A 61 -19.22 -2.57 -5.87
CA THR A 61 -19.54 -1.17 -5.49
C THR A 61 -19.30 -0.97 -4.00
N GLY A 62 -18.74 0.17 -3.61
CA GLY A 62 -18.29 0.41 -2.23
C GLY A 62 -17.00 -0.30 -1.83
N GLY A 63 -16.46 -1.22 -2.64
CA GLY A 63 -15.25 -2.00 -2.32
C GLY A 63 -13.93 -1.23 -2.33
N GLY A 64 -13.94 0.10 -2.50
CA GLY A 64 -12.73 0.93 -2.46
C GLY A 64 -11.88 0.92 -3.73
N LYS A 65 -12.50 0.82 -4.91
CA LYS A 65 -11.83 0.90 -6.23
C LYS A 65 -10.86 2.08 -6.35
N THR A 66 -11.27 3.25 -5.86
CA THR A 66 -10.44 4.47 -5.87
C THR A 66 -9.18 4.30 -5.04
N LEU A 67 -9.31 3.83 -3.79
CA LEU A 67 -8.16 3.59 -2.91
C LEU A 67 -7.19 2.59 -3.53
N VAL A 68 -7.70 1.47 -4.04
CA VAL A 68 -6.89 0.44 -4.70
C VAL A 68 -6.14 1.00 -5.91
N GLY A 69 -6.82 1.72 -6.81
CA GLY A 69 -6.19 2.33 -7.99
C GLY A 69 -5.12 3.37 -7.63
N LEU A 70 -5.34 4.17 -6.59
CA LEU A 70 -4.36 5.14 -6.10
C LEU A 70 -3.12 4.45 -5.50
N LEU A 71 -3.29 3.36 -4.75
CA LEU A 71 -2.17 2.58 -4.22
C LEU A 71 -1.35 1.94 -5.35
N MET A 72 -2.04 1.43 -6.39
CA MET A 72 -1.38 0.93 -7.59
C MET A 72 -0.58 2.01 -8.31
N ALA A 73 -1.16 3.19 -8.51
CA ALA A 73 -0.46 4.32 -9.12
C ALA A 73 0.73 4.80 -8.27
N LYS A 74 0.63 4.73 -6.94
CA LYS A 74 1.74 5.09 -6.05
C LYS A 74 2.87 4.05 -6.06
N SER A 75 2.54 2.80 -6.35
CA SER A 75 3.45 1.65 -6.47
C SER A 75 4.28 1.67 -7.77
N THR A 76 4.06 2.64 -8.67
CA THR A 76 4.89 2.87 -9.86
C THR A 76 5.97 3.95 -9.68
N GLN A 77 5.95 4.69 -8.56
CA GLN A 77 6.89 5.77 -8.22
C GLN A 77 8.13 5.27 -7.46
#